data_AF-A0A0K9Q1M1-F1
#
_entry.id   AF-A0A0K9Q1M1-F1
#
_cell.length_a   1.000
_cell.length_b   1.000
_cell.length_c   1.000
_cell.angle_alpha   90.00
_cell.angle_beta   90.00
_cell.angle_gamma   90.00
#
_symmetry.space_group_name_H-M   'P 1'
#
loop_
_entity.id
_entity.type
_entity.pdbx_description
1 polymer ?
#
loop_
_entity_poly.entity_id
_entity_poly.type
_entity_poly.pdbx_seq_one_letter_code
_entity_poly.pdbx_strand_id
1 'polypeptide(L)' 'MAFWVTTLIFVLCGVIASLILRLFCNKGPSTNLLHFTLAMTATVCCWMMWAIVYLAQLNPLIVPILSEE' A
#
# COMPACT_ATOMS: atom_id res chain seq x y z
N MET A 1 -6.34 15.74 5.99
CA MET A 1 -5.80 15.79 4.61
C MET A 1 -4.82 14.65 4.31
N ALA A 2 -3.84 14.36 5.18
CA ALA A 2 -2.80 13.37 4.89
C ALA A 2 -3.32 11.97 4.54
N PHE A 3 -4.32 11.43 5.26
CA PHE A 3 -4.90 10.10 5.01
C PHE A 3 -5.40 9.89 3.57
N TRP A 4 -6.20 10.84 3.08
CA TRP A 4 -6.80 10.78 1.75
C TRP A 4 -5.76 10.93 0.65
N VAL A 5 -4.77 11.81 0.85
CA VAL A 5 -3.69 12.04 -0.12
C VAL A 5 -2.82 10.80 -0.28
N THR A 6 -2.39 10.20 0.83
CA THR A 6 -1.55 8.98 0.81
C THR A 6 -2.31 7.78 0.26
N THR A 7 -3.58 7.63 0.59
CA THR A 7 -4.45 6.60 -0.01
C THR A 7 -4.52 6.76 -1.53
N LEU A 8 -4.72 7.98 -2.02
CA LEU A 8 -4.77 8.26 -3.46
C LEU A 8 -3.43 7.95 -4.15
N ILE A 9 -2.30 8.25 -3.51
CA ILE A 9 -0.96 7.91 -4.02
C ILE A 9 -0.77 6.39 -4.11
N PHE A 10 -1.14 5.64 -3.07
CA PHE A 10 -1.03 4.17 -3.09
C PHE A 10 -1.88 3.54 -4.19
N VAL A 11 -3.10 4.03 -4.39
CA VAL A 11 -3.98 3.56 -5.47
C VAL A 11 -3.37 3.89 -6.84
N LEU A 12 -2.88 5.10 -7.06
CA LEU A 12 -2.23 5.50 -8.32
C LEU A 12 -1.00 4.63 -8.62
N CYS A 13 -0.09 4.49 -7.65
CA CYS A 13 1.09 3.63 -7.79
C CYS A 13 0.69 2.18 -8.10
N GLY A 14 -0.34 1.67 -7.45
CA GLY A 14 -0.87 0.33 -7.68
C GLY A 14 -1.42 0.11 -9.09
N VAL A 15 -2.21 1.06 -9.59
CA VAL A 15 -2.75 1.03 -10.95
C VAL A 15 -1.62 1.11 -11.98
N ILE A 16 -0.67 2.03 -11.79
CA ILE A 16 0.47 2.19 -12.70
C ILE A 16 1.32 0.91 -12.73
N ALA A 17 1.68 0.36 -11.57
CA ALA A 17 2.46 -0.88 -11.48
C ALA A 17 1.73 -2.06 -12.15
N SER A 18 0.42 -2.18 -11.94
CA SER A 18 -0.39 -3.22 -12.57
C SER A 18 -0.43 -3.10 -14.10
N LEU A 19 -0.55 -1.87 -14.62
CA LEU A 19 -0.51 -1.59 -16.05
C LEU A 19 0.86 -1.91 -16.65
N ILE A 20 1.95 -1.52 -16.00
CA ILE A 20 3.32 -1.81 -16.43
C ILE A 20 3.55 -3.33 -16.49
N LEU A 21 3.20 -4.07 -15.43
CA LEU A 21 3.32 -5.53 -15.41
C LEU A 21 2.54 -6.16 -16.57
N ARG A 22 1.32 -5.69 -16.82
CA ARG A 22 0.48 -6.22 -17.91
C ARG A 22 1.04 -5.95 -19.30
N LEU A 23 1.69 -4.80 -19.51
CA LEU A 23 2.29 -4.42 -20.79
C LEU A 23 3.61 -5.15 -21.06
N PHE A 24 4.47 -5.30 -20.05
CA PHE A 24 5.82 -5.85 -20.21
C PHE A 24 5.92 -7.36 -19.97
N CYS A 25 5.05 -7.96 -19.13
CA CYS A 25 5.15 -9.35 -18.69
C CYS A 25 4.05 -10.28 -19.25
N ASN A 26 3.58 -10.09 -20.49
CA ASN A 26 2.47 -10.87 -21.07
C ASN A 26 2.88 -12.25 -21.67
N LYS A 27 3.85 -12.96 -21.10
CA LYS A 27 4.34 -14.23 -21.66
C LYS A 27 3.77 -15.46 -20.91
N GLY A 28 2.52 -15.80 -21.21
CA GLY A 28 1.94 -17.13 -20.93
C GLY A 28 0.83 -17.17 -19.86
N PRO A 29 0.04 -18.26 -19.79
CA PRO A 29 -1.16 -18.34 -18.95
C PRO A 29 -0.89 -18.18 -17.43
N SER A 30 0.30 -18.55 -16.95
CA SER A 30 0.72 -18.36 -15.55
C SER A 30 1.01 -16.91 -15.17
N THR A 31 1.32 -16.04 -16.14
CA THR A 31 1.62 -14.62 -15.87
C THR A 31 0.39 -13.84 -15.42
N ASN A 32 -0.80 -14.18 -15.92
CA ASN A 32 -2.04 -13.52 -15.48
C ASN A 32 -2.34 -13.76 -13.99
N LEU A 33 -2.13 -14.97 -13.49
CA LEU A 33 -2.29 -15.30 -12.06
C LEU A 33 -1.25 -14.58 -11.20
N LEU A 34 -0.01 -14.52 -11.70
CA LEU A 34 1.07 -13.80 -11.03
C LEU A 34 0.75 -12.30 -10.95
N HIS A 35 0.28 -11.69 -12.04
CA HIS A 35 -0.06 -10.26 -12.07
C HIS A 35 -1.19 -9.93 -11.11
N PHE A 36 -2.24 -10.76 -11.06
CA PHE A 36 -3.36 -10.55 -10.15
C PHE A 36 -2.92 -10.67 -8.68
N THR A 37 -2.14 -11.71 -8.37
CA THR A 37 -1.61 -11.92 -7.02
C THR A 37 -0.72 -10.77 -6.61
N LEU A 38 0.26 -10.41 -7.44
CA LEU A 38 1.27 -9.40 -7.13
C LEU A 38 0.64 -7.99 -7.02
N ALA A 39 -0.32 -7.67 -7.88
CA ALA A 39 -1.12 -6.45 -7.76
C ALA A 39 -1.91 -6.43 -6.45
N MET A 40 -2.71 -7.46 -6.17
CA MET A 40 -3.54 -7.51 -4.96
C MET A 40 -2.71 -7.45 -3.68
N THR A 41 -1.61 -8.19 -3.59
CA THR A 41 -0.76 -8.16 -2.39
C THR A 41 -0.05 -6.82 -2.26
N ALA A 42 0.57 -6.31 -3.33
CA ALA A 42 1.33 -5.06 -3.25
C ALA A 42 0.44 -3.83 -3.00
N THR A 43 -0.78 -3.79 -3.54
CA THR A 43 -1.64 -2.62 -3.39
C THR A 43 -2.52 -2.72 -2.16
N VAL A 44 -3.19 -3.85 -1.94
CA VAL A 44 -4.18 -3.97 -0.86
C VAL A 44 -3.48 -4.25 0.47
N CYS A 45 -2.55 -5.20 0.52
CA CYS A 45 -1.87 -5.55 1.78
C CYS A 45 -0.99 -4.40 2.28
N CYS A 46 -0.14 -3.84 1.41
CA CYS A 46 0.74 -2.74 1.82
C CYS A 46 -0.04 -1.47 2.18
N TRP A 47 -1.12 -1.15 1.46
CA TRP A 47 -1.98 -0.03 1.84
C TRP A 47 -2.69 -0.28 3.18
N MET A 48 -3.24 -1.49 3.40
CA MET A 48 -3.87 -1.83 4.68
C MET A 48 -2.89 -1.71 5.86
N MET A 49 -1.67 -2.24 5.71
CA MET A 49 -0.64 -2.13 6.75
C MET A 49 -0.36 -0.66 7.10
N TRP A 50 -0.14 0.18 6.08
CA TRP A 50 0.08 1.61 6.28
C TRP A 50 -1.13 2.30 6.93
N ALA A 51 -2.35 2.01 6.46
CA ALA A 51 -3.58 2.60 6.96
C ALA A 51 -3.81 2.27 8.45
N ILE A 52 -3.57 1.02 8.85
CA ILE A 52 -3.71 0.59 10.26
C ILE A 52 -2.76 1.39 11.16
N VAL A 53 -1.48 1.50 10.78
CA VAL A 53 -0.47 2.23 11.58
C VAL A 53 -0.83 3.71 11.66
N TYR A 54 -1.29 4.31 10.55
CA TYR A 54 -1.72 5.70 10.54
C TYR A 54 -2.93 5.94 11.45
N LEU A 55 -3.94 5.06 11.38
CA LEU A 55 -5.14 5.15 12.23
C LEU A 55 -4.80 5.00 13.71
N ALA A 56 -3.84 4.14 14.07
CA ALA A 56 -3.38 3.97 15.45
C ALA A 56 -2.78 5.25 16.05
N GLN A 57 -2.36 6.22 15.22
CA GLN A 57 -1.73 7.47 15.65
C GLN A 57 -2.68 8.69 15.63
N LEU A 58 -3.90 8.58 15.09
CA LEU A 58 -4.79 9.74 14.90
C LEU A 58 -5.31 10.34 16.22
N ASN A 59 -5.48 9.52 17.26
CA ASN A 59 -5.86 9.96 18.61
C ASN A 59 -5.15 9.07 19.63
N PRO A 60 -3.87 9.34 19.94
CA PRO A 60 -3.09 8.48 20.81
C PRO A 60 -3.58 8.60 22.26
N LEU A 61 -3.81 7.46 22.91
CA LEU A 61 -4.15 7.37 24.34
C LEU A 61 -2.90 7.41 25.23
N ILE A 62 -1.74 7.05 24.66
CA ILE A 62 -0.46 6.97 25.34
C ILE A 62 0.46 8.01 24.70
N VAL A 63 1.05 8.86 25.54
CA VAL A 63 2.04 9.85 25.11
C VAL A 63 3.45 9.34 25.40
N PRO A 64 4.45 9.68 24.58
CA PRO A 64 5.84 9.31 24.84
C PRO A 64 6.34 10.00 26.11
N ILE A 65 6.95 9.22 27.02
CA ILE A 65 7.70 9.74 28.17
C ILE A 65 9.17 9.91 27.77
N LEU A 66 9.67 11.13 27.84
CA LEU A 66 11.09 11.41 27.66
C LEU A 66 11.79 11.27 29.00
N SER A 67 12.82 10.44 29.07
CA SER A 67 13.76 10.45 30.19
C SER A 67 14.73 11.60 29.94
N GLU A 68 14.73 12.60 30.83
CA GLU A 68 15.77 13.62 30.82
C GLU A 68 17.06 12.97 31.36
N GLU A 69 18.13 13.05 30.58
CA GLU A 69 19.50 12.80 31.04
C GLU A 69 20.10 14.07 31.65
#